data_AF-A0A151P8P1-F1
#
_entry.id   AF-A0A151P8P1-F1
#
_cell.length_a   1.000
_cell.length_b   1.000
_cell.length_c   1.000
_cell.angle_alpha   90.00
_cell.angle_beta   90.00
_cell.angle_gamma   90.00
#
_symmetry.space_group_name_H-M   'P 1'
#
loop_
_entity.id
_entity.type
_entity.pdbx_description
1 polymer ?
#
loop_
_entity_poly.entity_id
_entity_poly.type
_entity_poly.pdbx_seq_one_letter_code
_entity_poly.pdbx_strand_id
1 'polypeptide(L)'
;MFVTKELQLLQQFRNNLNLVCGEEIFPVNFRYTKEAEEKINRYANEKTNGKIVQLVNNIDPLTEILLVSYIYFKAGWEKQFDRKYTKQRDFFVDKNTVIKVPMMFRMGMFKYGYDRQLSSTVVQMDYKGGATAFFVLPDRGQMQKLEKGLSCQVLFKWRKLVSKRLVELYLPKFNLSETYELKGLLNRMGIIDLFTDKADLSGITGTPRHRVSEAIHKAMVKVHESGTEAAAGPVTIFGDDAPEPA
;
A
#
# COMPACT_ATOMS: atom_id res chain seq x y z
N MET A 1 15.00 2.87 -7.92
CA MET A 1 16.16 2.94 -7.00
C MET A 1 16.87 4.29 -7.10
N PHE A 2 17.31 4.90 -5.99
CA PHE A 2 18.10 6.15 -6.00
C PHE A 2 19.53 5.88 -5.50
N VAL A 3 20.52 6.42 -6.20
CA VAL A 3 21.94 6.10 -5.97
C VAL A 3 22.79 7.35 -6.02
N THR A 4 23.84 7.42 -5.19
CA THR A 4 24.78 8.54 -5.20
C THR A 4 25.47 8.66 -6.57
N LYS A 5 25.66 9.89 -7.06
CA LYS A 5 26.23 10.15 -8.41
C LYS A 5 27.61 9.54 -8.63
N GLU A 6 28.38 9.40 -7.56
CA GLU A 6 29.75 8.90 -7.55
C GLU A 6 29.80 7.37 -7.68
N LEU A 7 28.68 6.68 -7.42
CA LEU A 7 28.62 5.23 -7.48
C LEU A 7 28.43 4.74 -8.91
N GLN A 8 29.44 4.02 -9.41
CA GLN A 8 29.35 3.36 -10.70
C GLN A 8 28.61 2.03 -10.56
N LEU A 9 27.55 1.86 -11.35
CA LEU A 9 26.76 0.62 -11.41
C LEU A 9 27.14 -0.16 -12.66
N LEU A 10 27.22 -1.48 -12.54
CA LEU A 10 27.47 -2.37 -13.66
C LEU A 10 26.37 -2.23 -14.71
N GLN A 11 26.75 -2.13 -15.98
CA GLN A 11 25.80 -2.01 -17.08
C GLN A 11 24.85 -3.21 -17.15
N GLN A 12 25.35 -4.41 -16.86
CA GLN A 12 24.53 -5.62 -16.79
C GLN A 12 23.42 -5.50 -15.73
N PHE A 13 23.74 -4.95 -14.56
CA PHE A 13 22.73 -4.71 -13.51
C PHE A 13 21.66 -3.72 -13.98
N ARG A 14 22.07 -2.60 -14.60
CA ARG A 14 21.13 -1.60 -15.15
C ARG A 14 20.18 -2.21 -16.19
N ASN A 15 20.71 -3.02 -17.10
CA ASN A 15 19.93 -3.67 -18.14
C ASN A 15 18.92 -4.67 -17.54
N ASN A 16 19.36 -5.46 -16.55
CA ASN A 16 18.48 -6.43 -15.88
C ASN A 16 17.37 -5.75 -15.08
N LEU A 17 17.66 -4.65 -14.38
CA LEU A 17 16.66 -3.93 -13.59
C LEU A 17 15.52 -3.39 -14.46
N ASN A 18 15.87 -2.79 -15.60
CA ASN A 18 14.89 -2.28 -16.56
C ASN A 18 14.03 -3.40 -17.15
N LEU A 19 14.63 -4.55 -17.45
CA LEU A 19 13.94 -5.69 -18.05
C LEU A 19 12.99 -6.39 -17.07
N VAL A 20 13.37 -6.51 -15.80
CA VAL A 20 12.64 -7.31 -14.80
C VAL A 20 11.60 -6.49 -14.04
N CYS A 21 11.97 -5.28 -13.59
CA CYS A 21 11.12 -4.50 -12.69
C CYS A 21 10.44 -3.31 -13.38
N GLY A 22 10.87 -2.95 -14.61
CA GLY A 22 10.48 -1.68 -15.23
C GLY A 22 10.88 -0.46 -14.40
N GLU A 23 11.80 -0.64 -13.45
CA GLU A 23 12.19 0.38 -12.49
C GLU A 23 13.37 1.20 -12.98
N GLU A 24 13.28 2.51 -12.74
CA GLU A 24 14.31 3.46 -13.11
C GLU A 24 15.35 3.62 -11.98
N ILE A 25 16.62 3.76 -12.39
CA ILE A 25 17.73 4.10 -11.50
C ILE A 25 18.00 5.59 -11.62
N PHE A 26 17.93 6.30 -10.50
CA PHE A 26 18.13 7.75 -10.47
C PHE A 26 19.44 8.11 -9.76
N PRO A 27 20.36 8.79 -10.46
CA PRO A 27 21.50 9.41 -9.81
C PRO A 27 21.04 10.63 -8.99
N VAL A 28 21.43 10.69 -7.72
CA VAL A 28 21.11 11.75 -6.76
C VAL A 28 22.39 12.14 -6.04
N ASN A 29 22.54 13.41 -5.64
CA ASN A 29 23.63 13.80 -4.74
C ASN A 29 23.03 14.01 -3.35
N PHE A 30 23.22 13.03 -2.46
CA PHE A 30 22.63 13.04 -1.13
C PHE A 30 23.24 14.08 -0.19
N ARG A 31 24.42 14.64 -0.51
CA ARG A 31 25.01 15.75 0.25
C ARG A 31 24.16 17.02 0.21
N TYR A 32 23.39 17.20 -0.86
CA TYR A 32 22.40 18.25 -1.03
C TYR A 32 21.02 17.69 -0.63
N THR A 33 20.81 17.52 0.67
CA THR A 33 19.70 16.72 1.22
C THR A 33 18.33 17.25 0.80
N LYS A 34 18.12 18.57 0.80
CA LYS A 34 16.85 19.18 0.38
C LYS A 34 16.55 18.92 -1.09
N GLU A 35 17.53 19.13 -1.97
CA GLU A 35 17.39 18.88 -3.40
C GLU A 35 17.18 17.39 -3.71
N ALA A 36 17.85 16.51 -2.96
CA ALA A 36 17.65 15.06 -3.04
C ALA A 36 16.22 14.67 -2.65
N GLU A 37 15.73 15.17 -1.50
CA GLU A 37 14.36 14.95 -1.02
C GLU A 37 13.33 15.46 -2.01
N GLU A 38 13.47 16.70 -2.50
CA GLU A 38 12.58 17.28 -3.50
C GLU A 38 12.52 16.44 -4.77
N LYS A 39 13.67 15.92 -5.24
CA LYS A 39 13.73 15.08 -6.43
C LYS A 39 13.02 13.74 -6.22
N ILE A 40 13.25 13.08 -5.09
CA ILE A 40 12.65 11.78 -4.76
C ILE A 40 11.13 11.93 -4.55
N ASN A 41 10.72 12.96 -3.81
CA ASN A 41 9.32 13.25 -3.53
C ASN A 41 8.54 13.63 -4.80
N ARG A 42 9.14 14.45 -5.68
CA ARG A 42 8.55 14.78 -6.98
C ARG A 42 8.35 13.54 -7.85
N TYR A 43 9.35 12.66 -7.91
CA TYR A 43 9.24 11.40 -8.64
C TYR A 43 8.07 10.54 -8.14
N ALA A 44 7.96 10.35 -6.81
CA ALA A 44 6.86 9.59 -6.22
C ALA A 44 5.50 10.26 -6.49
N ASN A 45 5.44 11.59 -6.41
CA ASN A 45 4.23 12.37 -6.66
C ASN A 45 3.74 12.21 -8.11
N GLU A 46 4.64 12.30 -9.09
CA GLU A 46 4.34 12.11 -10.50
C GLU A 46 3.87 10.69 -10.79
N LYS A 47 4.63 9.68 -10.34
CA LYS A 47 4.28 8.26 -10.59
C LYS A 47 2.99 7.82 -9.87
N THR A 48 2.60 8.53 -8.82
CA THR A 48 1.36 8.23 -8.07
C THR A 48 0.22 9.19 -8.40
N ASN A 49 0.35 10.06 -9.40
CA ASN A 49 -0.65 11.06 -9.77
C ASN A 49 -1.15 11.90 -8.57
N GLY A 50 -0.22 12.41 -7.76
CA GLY A 50 -0.56 13.28 -6.63
C GLY A 50 -0.89 12.58 -5.32
N LYS A 51 -0.88 11.23 -5.27
CA LYS A 51 -1.34 10.48 -4.08
C LYS A 51 -0.28 10.38 -2.99
N ILE A 52 0.99 10.28 -3.39
CA ILE A 52 2.12 10.26 -2.48
C ILE A 52 2.96 11.51 -2.73
N VAL A 53 2.65 12.57 -1.98
CA VAL A 53 3.33 13.87 -2.10
C VAL A 53 4.71 13.85 -1.43
N GLN A 54 4.79 13.23 -0.25
CA GLN A 54 6.02 13.12 0.52
C GLN A 54 6.27 11.65 0.86
N LEU A 55 7.32 11.12 0.28
CA LEU A 55 7.78 9.75 0.43
C LEU A 55 8.95 9.65 1.41
N VAL A 56 9.86 10.62 1.34
CA VAL A 56 11.08 10.71 2.15
C VAL A 56 11.19 12.07 2.82
N ASN A 57 11.86 12.10 3.96
CA ASN A 57 12.28 13.30 4.67
C ASN A 57 13.58 13.01 5.43
N ASN A 58 14.33 14.06 5.75
CA ASN A 58 15.54 13.99 6.57
C ASN A 58 16.55 12.93 6.10
N ILE A 59 16.87 12.89 4.80
CA ILE A 59 17.80 11.89 4.25
C ILE A 59 19.21 12.12 4.81
N ASP A 60 19.90 11.04 5.22
CA ASP A 60 21.30 11.09 5.65
C ASP A 60 22.21 11.49 4.46
N PRO A 61 23.03 12.55 4.57
CA PRO A 61 23.96 12.96 3.51
C PRO A 61 25.03 11.91 3.15
N LEU A 62 25.23 10.90 3.99
CA LEU A 62 26.11 9.75 3.75
C LEU A 62 25.40 8.59 3.02
N THR A 63 24.15 8.79 2.57
CA THR A 63 23.41 7.81 1.78
C THR A 63 24.13 7.49 0.48
N GLU A 64 24.38 6.21 0.20
CA GLU A 64 24.95 5.73 -1.07
C GLU A 64 23.86 5.15 -1.96
N ILE A 65 23.00 4.29 -1.40
CA ILE A 65 21.91 3.61 -2.09
C ILE A 65 20.65 3.71 -1.22
N LEU A 66 19.60 4.28 -1.81
CA LEU A 66 18.27 4.38 -1.23
C LEU A 66 17.28 3.56 -2.05
N LEU A 67 16.71 2.54 -1.42
CA LEU A 67 15.63 1.74 -1.99
C LEU A 67 14.29 2.35 -1.60
N VAL A 68 13.43 2.54 -2.59
CA VAL A 68 12.11 3.10 -2.42
C VAL A 68 11.12 2.17 -3.06
N SER A 69 10.10 1.78 -2.30
CA SER A 69 8.92 1.11 -2.80
C SER A 69 7.69 1.94 -2.42
N TYR A 70 6.72 2.04 -3.32
CA TYR A 70 5.44 2.63 -3.00
C TYR A 70 4.32 1.84 -3.65
N ILE A 71 3.18 1.79 -2.97
CA ILE A 71 1.99 1.16 -3.51
C ILE A 71 0.75 2.00 -3.18
N TYR A 72 -0.07 2.18 -4.20
CA TYR A 72 -1.40 2.75 -4.07
C TYR A 72 -2.35 1.87 -4.89
N PHE A 73 -3.41 1.38 -4.25
CA PHE A 73 -4.36 0.47 -4.86
C PHE A 73 -5.64 1.19 -5.29
N LYS A 74 -5.98 1.10 -6.57
CA LYS A 74 -7.20 1.67 -7.17
C LYS A 74 -8.01 0.59 -7.89
N ALA A 75 -9.18 0.24 -7.38
CA ALA A 75 -10.11 -0.65 -8.04
C ALA A 75 -11.55 -0.39 -7.56
N GLY A 76 -12.50 -0.41 -8.50
CA GLY A 76 -13.93 -0.33 -8.18
C GLY A 76 -14.45 -1.66 -7.63
N TRP A 77 -15.34 -1.64 -6.63
CA TRP A 77 -16.04 -2.86 -6.23
C TRP A 77 -16.85 -3.42 -7.41
N GLU A 78 -16.90 -4.75 -7.55
CA GLU A 78 -17.78 -5.39 -8.52
C GLU A 78 -19.25 -5.07 -8.20
N LYS A 79 -19.60 -5.14 -6.91
CA LYS A 79 -20.86 -4.66 -6.35
C LYS A 79 -20.55 -3.52 -5.41
N GLN A 80 -21.10 -2.34 -5.63
CA GLN A 80 -20.83 -1.13 -4.83
C GLN A 80 -21.79 -0.99 -3.64
N PHE A 81 -21.44 -0.16 -2.66
CA PHE A 81 -22.35 0.34 -1.64
C PHE A 81 -23.10 1.57 -2.17
N ASP A 82 -24.30 1.84 -1.69
CA ASP A 82 -25.00 3.09 -1.99
C ASP A 82 -24.67 4.13 -0.92
N ARG A 83 -24.15 5.28 -1.35
CA ARG A 83 -23.77 6.42 -0.51
C ARG A 83 -24.92 6.91 0.37
N LYS A 84 -26.18 6.74 -0.07
CA LYS A 84 -27.38 7.15 0.70
C LYS A 84 -27.52 6.41 2.02
N TYR A 85 -26.93 5.21 2.13
CA TYR A 85 -27.00 4.40 3.35
C TYR A 85 -25.76 4.52 4.25
N THR A 86 -24.75 5.30 3.84
CA THR A 86 -23.60 5.60 4.71
C THR A 86 -24.04 6.51 5.84
N LYS A 87 -23.86 6.07 7.09
CA LYS A 87 -24.24 6.84 8.30
C LYS A 87 -23.13 6.80 9.34
N GLN A 88 -23.07 7.83 10.18
CA GLN A 88 -22.18 7.80 11.35
C GLN A 88 -22.63 6.69 12.30
N ARG A 89 -21.72 5.77 12.64
CA ARG A 89 -21.96 4.70 13.61
C ARG A 89 -20.76 4.53 14.52
N ASP A 90 -21.00 3.92 15.67
CA ASP A 90 -19.97 3.66 16.66
C ASP A 90 -18.98 2.60 16.16
N PHE A 91 -17.69 2.84 16.43
CA PHE A 91 -16.59 1.93 16.21
C PHE A 91 -15.82 1.80 17.52
N PHE A 92 -15.65 0.56 17.98
CA PHE A 92 -15.03 0.23 19.24
C PHE A 92 -13.54 0.02 19.02
N VAL A 93 -12.72 1.01 19.38
CA VAL A 93 -11.26 0.95 19.23
C VAL A 93 -10.69 -0.06 20.25
N ASP A 94 -11.20 -0.02 21.47
CA ASP A 94 -10.91 -0.97 22.53
C ASP A 94 -12.11 -1.10 23.48
N LYS A 95 -11.90 -1.61 24.70
CA LYS A 95 -12.97 -1.82 25.69
C LYS A 95 -13.58 -0.52 26.22
N ASN A 96 -12.83 0.58 26.18
CA ASN A 96 -13.14 1.85 26.84
C ASN A 96 -13.28 3.01 25.84
N THR A 97 -12.77 2.86 24.62
CA THR A 97 -12.78 3.92 23.61
C THR A 97 -13.73 3.58 22.45
N VAL A 98 -14.72 4.46 22.28
CA VAL A 98 -15.68 4.42 21.17
C VAL A 98 -15.63 5.72 20.40
N ILE A 99 -15.54 5.62 19.07
CA ILE A 99 -15.55 6.77 18.15
C ILE A 99 -16.69 6.62 17.16
N LYS A 100 -17.16 7.73 16.56
CA LYS A 100 -18.09 7.67 15.43
C LYS A 100 -17.34 7.71 14.10
N VAL A 101 -17.67 6.78 13.22
CA VAL A 101 -17.09 6.68 11.87
C VAL A 101 -18.19 6.59 10.81
N PRO A 102 -17.94 7.10 9.58
CA PRO A 102 -18.84 6.89 8.46
C PRO A 102 -18.86 5.41 8.08
N MET A 103 -19.96 4.73 8.42
CA MET A 103 -20.17 3.32 8.19
C MET A 103 -21.03 3.11 6.95
N MET A 104 -20.45 2.48 5.93
CA MET A 104 -21.16 2.09 4.72
C MET A 104 -22.06 0.89 5.04
N PHE A 105 -23.17 0.78 4.32
CA PHE A 105 -24.12 -0.32 4.49
C PHE A 105 -24.54 -0.90 3.15
N ARG A 106 -24.60 -2.24 3.08
CA ARG A 106 -25.28 -2.95 2.01
C ARG A 106 -25.81 -4.29 2.52
N MET A 107 -27.09 -4.54 2.26
CA MET A 107 -27.68 -5.87 2.35
C MET A 107 -27.60 -6.57 0.99
N GLY A 108 -27.18 -7.84 0.96
CA GLY A 108 -27.17 -8.61 -0.28
C GLY A 108 -26.42 -9.93 -0.16
N MET A 109 -26.20 -10.59 -1.30
CA MET A 109 -25.43 -11.84 -1.34
C MET A 109 -23.93 -11.56 -1.30
N PHE A 110 -23.27 -11.98 -0.22
CA PHE A 110 -21.82 -11.91 -0.01
C PHE A 110 -21.22 -13.30 0.15
N LYS A 111 -19.95 -13.47 -0.25
CA LYS A 111 -19.16 -14.63 0.14
C LYS A 111 -18.76 -14.45 1.60
N TYR A 112 -19.33 -15.27 2.47
CA TYR A 112 -19.25 -15.15 3.92
C TYR A 112 -18.97 -16.52 4.55
N GLY A 113 -18.19 -16.54 5.62
CA GLY A 113 -17.94 -17.72 6.44
C GLY A 113 -17.37 -17.37 7.81
N TYR A 114 -17.34 -18.34 8.72
CA TYR A 114 -16.72 -18.19 10.03
C TYR A 114 -15.58 -19.19 10.17
N ASP A 115 -14.36 -18.69 10.40
CA ASP A 115 -13.19 -19.54 10.67
C ASP A 115 -13.13 -19.85 12.16
N ARG A 116 -13.56 -21.06 12.53
CA ARG A 116 -13.51 -21.55 13.92
C ARG A 116 -12.10 -21.62 14.49
N GLN A 117 -11.09 -21.88 13.65
CA GLN A 117 -9.71 -22.00 14.11
C GLN A 117 -9.18 -20.65 14.58
N LEU A 118 -9.48 -19.58 13.84
CA LEU A 118 -9.06 -18.22 14.14
C LEU A 118 -10.12 -17.40 14.89
N SER A 119 -11.26 -18.01 15.22
CA SER A 119 -12.37 -17.36 15.91
C SER A 119 -12.75 -16.04 15.23
N SER A 120 -12.98 -16.10 13.92
CA SER A 120 -13.09 -14.91 13.07
C SER A 120 -14.16 -15.05 12.00
N THR A 121 -14.94 -13.99 11.81
CA THR A 121 -15.85 -13.85 10.67
C THR A 121 -15.09 -13.36 9.45
N VAL A 122 -15.28 -13.99 8.30
CA VAL A 122 -14.59 -13.67 7.04
C VAL A 122 -15.62 -13.28 5.97
N VAL A 123 -15.42 -12.11 5.37
CA VAL A 123 -16.17 -11.65 4.20
C VAL A 123 -15.22 -11.45 3.04
N GLN A 124 -15.54 -12.07 1.91
CA GLN A 124 -14.82 -11.84 0.66
C GLN A 124 -15.60 -10.85 -0.21
N MET A 125 -14.90 -9.81 -0.69
CA MET A 125 -15.43 -8.81 -1.62
C MET A 125 -14.54 -8.73 -2.85
N ASP A 126 -15.16 -8.80 -4.03
CA ASP A 126 -14.46 -8.83 -5.30
C ASP A 126 -14.49 -7.42 -5.95
N TYR A 127 -13.38 -7.06 -6.58
CA TYR A 127 -13.23 -5.84 -7.37
C TYR A 127 -13.41 -6.13 -8.87
N LYS A 128 -13.76 -5.08 -9.62
CA LYS A 128 -13.63 -5.10 -11.08
C LYS A 128 -12.15 -5.34 -11.44
N GLY A 129 -11.90 -6.22 -12.42
CA GLY A 129 -10.55 -6.57 -12.85
C GLY A 129 -9.91 -7.77 -12.13
N GLY A 130 -10.69 -8.53 -11.33
CA GLY A 130 -10.27 -9.84 -10.82
C GLY A 130 -9.50 -9.83 -9.50
N ALA A 131 -9.30 -8.67 -8.88
CA ALA A 131 -8.78 -8.58 -7.52
C ALA A 131 -9.85 -8.87 -6.47
N THR A 132 -9.43 -9.32 -5.29
CA THR A 132 -10.32 -9.69 -4.18
C THR A 132 -9.77 -9.15 -2.85
N ALA A 133 -10.63 -8.57 -2.02
CA ALA A 133 -10.37 -8.25 -0.62
C ALA A 133 -11.02 -9.27 0.33
N PHE A 134 -10.30 -9.61 1.39
CA PHE A 134 -10.85 -10.30 2.55
C PHE A 134 -10.95 -9.32 3.73
N PHE A 135 -12.15 -9.17 4.26
CA PHE A 135 -12.39 -8.46 5.52
C PHE A 135 -12.60 -9.51 6.61
N VAL A 136 -11.79 -9.44 7.66
CA VAL A 136 -11.74 -10.45 8.71
C VAL A 136 -11.99 -9.76 10.05
N LEU A 137 -13.09 -10.13 10.69
CA LEU A 137 -13.49 -9.59 11.98
C LEU A 137 -13.30 -10.69 13.04
N PRO A 138 -12.24 -10.61 13.86
CA PRO A 138 -12.06 -11.55 14.96
C PRO A 138 -13.12 -11.35 16.03
N ASP A 139 -13.48 -12.42 16.72
CA ASP A 139 -14.29 -12.35 17.92
C ASP A 139 -13.60 -11.48 18.99
N ARG A 140 -14.37 -10.94 19.93
CA ARG A 140 -13.84 -10.02 20.95
C ARG A 140 -12.65 -10.65 21.70
N GLY A 141 -11.52 -9.97 21.68
CA GLY A 141 -10.28 -10.41 22.33
C GLY A 141 -9.44 -11.43 21.53
N GLN A 142 -9.84 -11.79 20.30
CA GLN A 142 -9.14 -12.79 19.48
C GLN A 142 -8.21 -12.18 18.41
N MET A 143 -7.97 -10.86 18.43
CA MET A 143 -7.12 -10.18 17.44
C MET A 143 -5.71 -10.79 17.36
N GLN A 144 -5.03 -10.97 18.50
CA GLN A 144 -3.68 -11.56 18.52
C GLN A 144 -3.66 -13.00 17.97
N LYS A 145 -4.73 -13.76 18.19
CA LYS A 145 -4.86 -15.12 17.68
C LYS A 145 -5.02 -15.13 16.16
N LEU A 146 -5.81 -14.20 15.63
CA LEU A 146 -5.91 -13.96 14.20
C LEU A 146 -4.53 -13.60 13.62
N GLU A 147 -3.87 -12.56 14.14
CA GLU A 147 -2.59 -12.06 13.64
C GLU A 147 -1.50 -13.14 13.61
N LYS A 148 -1.32 -13.90 14.69
CA LYS A 148 -0.34 -14.98 14.78
C LYS A 148 -0.68 -16.18 13.89
N GLY A 149 -1.96 -16.37 13.56
CA GLY A 149 -2.44 -17.49 12.75
C GLY A 149 -2.47 -17.21 11.25
N LEU A 150 -2.26 -15.96 10.83
CA LEU A 150 -2.27 -15.60 9.41
C LEU A 150 -1.15 -16.30 8.64
N SER A 151 -1.52 -16.93 7.54
CA SER A 151 -0.59 -17.60 6.62
C SER A 151 -1.21 -17.72 5.23
N CYS A 152 -0.38 -18.03 4.23
CA CYS A 152 -0.86 -18.32 2.87
C CYS A 152 -1.89 -19.47 2.87
N GLN A 153 -1.67 -20.51 3.70
CA GLN A 153 -2.59 -21.65 3.81
C GLN A 153 -3.97 -21.22 4.34
N VAL A 154 -4.01 -20.31 5.31
CA VAL A 154 -5.26 -19.73 5.83
C VAL A 154 -6.00 -18.94 4.74
N LEU A 155 -5.30 -18.15 3.93
CA LEU A 155 -5.93 -17.45 2.80
C LEU A 155 -6.55 -18.42 1.78
N PHE A 156 -5.85 -19.51 1.43
CA PHE A 156 -6.40 -20.56 0.57
C PHE A 156 -7.60 -21.28 1.19
N LYS A 157 -7.56 -21.51 2.50
CA LYS A 157 -8.69 -22.08 3.27
C LYS A 157 -9.89 -21.15 3.23
N TRP A 158 -9.72 -19.84 3.44
CA TRP A 158 -10.82 -18.88 3.39
C TRP A 158 -11.54 -18.86 2.05
N ARG A 159 -10.80 -18.95 0.93
CA ARG A 159 -11.40 -19.06 -0.41
C ARG A 159 -12.38 -20.23 -0.54
N LYS A 160 -12.13 -21.35 0.16
CA LYS A 160 -13.01 -22.53 0.19
C LYS A 160 -14.09 -22.45 1.27
N LEU A 161 -13.79 -21.75 2.37
CA LEU A 161 -14.67 -21.59 3.53
C LEU A 161 -15.87 -20.68 3.23
N VAL A 162 -15.64 -19.58 2.52
CA VAL A 162 -16.68 -18.58 2.26
C VAL A 162 -17.69 -19.10 1.23
N SER A 163 -18.97 -18.91 1.52
CA SER A 163 -20.09 -19.29 0.64
C SER A 163 -21.03 -18.11 0.46
N LYS A 164 -21.73 -18.05 -0.68
CA LYS A 164 -22.70 -16.96 -0.95
C LYS A 164 -23.86 -17.05 0.04
N ARG A 165 -24.04 -16.01 0.86
CA ARG A 165 -25.14 -15.89 1.83
C ARG A 165 -25.70 -14.47 1.84
N LEU A 166 -26.96 -14.33 2.22
CA LEU A 166 -27.57 -13.02 2.47
C LEU A 166 -26.96 -12.44 3.75
N VAL A 167 -26.32 -11.28 3.65
CA VAL A 167 -25.62 -10.61 4.75
C VAL A 167 -25.95 -9.12 4.73
N GLU A 168 -26.19 -8.56 5.92
CA GLU A 168 -26.16 -7.13 6.18
C GLU A 168 -24.72 -6.72 6.52
N LEU A 169 -24.01 -6.18 5.53
CA LEU A 169 -22.61 -5.78 5.72
C LEU A 169 -22.53 -4.30 6.12
N TYR A 170 -21.91 -4.06 7.27
CA TYR A 170 -21.46 -2.76 7.72
C TYR A 170 -19.93 -2.70 7.60
N LEU A 171 -19.42 -1.74 6.83
CA LEU A 171 -17.98 -1.57 6.60
C LEU A 171 -17.61 -0.09 6.74
N PRO A 172 -16.66 0.28 7.61
CA PRO A 172 -16.27 1.67 7.76
C PRO A 172 -15.56 2.16 6.50
N LYS A 173 -15.77 3.44 6.15
CA LYS A 173 -14.87 4.13 5.24
C LYS A 173 -13.59 4.43 6.00
N PHE A 174 -12.45 4.16 5.38
CA PHE A 174 -11.17 4.47 5.98
C PHE A 174 -10.16 4.87 4.92
N ASN A 175 -9.17 5.63 5.36
CA ASN A 175 -8.00 6.01 4.60
C ASN A 175 -6.79 5.68 5.46
N LEU A 176 -5.96 4.77 5.00
CA LEU A 176 -4.71 4.40 5.66
C LEU A 176 -3.56 4.80 4.73
N SER A 177 -2.59 5.51 5.28
CA SER A 177 -1.38 5.93 4.59
C SER A 177 -0.24 5.79 5.56
N GLU A 178 0.61 4.79 5.32
CA GLU A 178 1.69 4.42 6.23
C GLU A 178 3.01 4.41 5.49
N THR A 179 4.04 4.91 6.17
CA THR A 179 5.43 4.86 5.72
C THR A 179 6.20 3.94 6.65
N TYR A 180 6.94 2.99 6.07
CA TYR A 180 7.75 2.02 6.78
C TYR A 180 9.22 2.20 6.43
N GLU A 181 10.04 2.45 7.44
CA GLU A 181 11.49 2.30 7.34
C GLU A 181 11.84 0.81 7.39
N LEU A 182 12.10 0.24 6.22
CA LEU A 182 12.25 -1.20 6.06
C LEU A 182 13.53 -1.74 6.67
N LYS A 183 14.61 -0.95 6.77
CA LYS A 183 15.90 -1.41 7.31
C LYS A 183 15.75 -2.11 8.67
N GLY A 184 15.06 -1.48 9.62
CA GLY A 184 14.86 -2.05 10.96
C GLY A 184 13.97 -3.31 10.94
N LEU A 185 12.94 -3.33 10.08
CA LEU A 185 12.03 -4.47 9.93
C LEU A 185 12.73 -5.67 9.29
N LEU A 186 13.45 -5.44 8.19
CA LEU A 186 14.16 -6.46 7.43
C LEU A 186 15.33 -7.05 8.24
N ASN A 187 16.03 -6.22 9.03
CA ASN A 187 17.03 -6.72 9.99
C ASN A 187 16.43 -7.72 10.98
N ARG A 188 15.25 -7.42 11.55
CA ARG A 188 14.54 -8.36 12.46
C ARG A 188 14.06 -9.63 11.76
N MET A 189 13.91 -9.59 10.44
CA MET A 189 13.58 -10.75 9.60
C MET A 189 14.82 -11.52 9.11
N GLY A 190 16.04 -11.09 9.50
CA GLY A 190 17.30 -11.76 9.16
C GLY A 190 18.02 -11.21 7.93
N ILE A 191 17.48 -10.18 7.26
CA ILE A 191 18.16 -9.48 6.16
C ILE A 191 19.02 -8.37 6.77
N ILE A 192 20.20 -8.75 7.26
CA ILE A 192 21.09 -7.87 8.02
C ILE A 192 22.20 -7.32 7.14
N ASP A 193 22.96 -8.21 6.49
CA ASP A 193 24.23 -7.85 5.82
C ASP A 193 24.05 -6.73 4.79
N LEU A 194 22.91 -6.73 4.06
CA LEU A 194 22.52 -5.74 3.05
C LEU A 194 22.68 -4.28 3.51
N PHE A 195 22.49 -4.02 4.81
CA PHE A 195 22.48 -2.68 5.40
C PHE A 195 23.76 -2.36 6.20
N THR A 196 24.78 -3.21 6.13
CA THR A 196 26.03 -3.11 6.89
C THR A 196 27.24 -3.19 5.96
N ASP A 197 28.44 -2.98 6.52
CA ASP A 197 29.69 -3.09 5.75
C ASP A 197 30.04 -4.53 5.34
N LYS A 198 29.23 -5.52 5.73
CA LYS A 198 29.32 -6.91 5.25
C LYS A 198 28.56 -7.14 3.93
N ALA A 199 27.82 -6.15 3.44
CA ALA A 199 27.05 -6.27 2.20
C ALA A 199 27.96 -6.60 1.01
N ASP A 200 27.70 -7.71 0.34
CA ASP A 200 28.30 -7.99 -0.96
C ASP A 200 27.37 -7.51 -2.08
N LEU A 201 27.54 -6.25 -2.49
CA LEU A 201 26.86 -5.65 -3.63
C LEU A 201 27.74 -5.64 -4.90
N SER A 202 28.73 -6.53 -5.01
CA SER A 202 29.64 -6.61 -6.16
C SER A 202 28.90 -6.87 -7.48
N GLY A 203 27.78 -7.58 -7.47
CA GLY A 203 26.91 -7.74 -8.64
C GLY A 203 26.20 -6.46 -9.11
N ILE A 204 26.21 -5.40 -8.29
CA ILE A 204 25.61 -4.10 -8.58
C ILE A 204 26.69 -3.08 -8.96
N THR A 205 27.77 -3.01 -8.19
CA THR A 205 28.79 -1.93 -8.27
C THR A 205 30.15 -2.41 -8.78
N GLY A 206 30.34 -3.72 -8.95
CA GLY A 206 31.63 -4.33 -9.23
C GLY A 206 32.55 -4.48 -8.01
N THR A 207 32.17 -3.96 -6.83
CA THR A 207 32.96 -4.08 -5.59
C THR A 207 32.09 -4.34 -4.35
N PRO A 208 32.58 -5.05 -3.33
CA PRO A 208 31.81 -5.33 -2.10
C PRO A 208 31.89 -4.19 -1.07
N ARG A 209 32.18 -2.95 -1.49
CA ARG A 209 32.44 -1.83 -0.57
C ARG A 209 31.23 -0.93 -0.32
N HIS A 210 30.06 -1.33 -0.81
CA HIS A 210 28.85 -0.54 -0.79
C HIS A 210 27.72 -1.30 -0.11
N ARG A 211 26.83 -0.56 0.52
CA ARG A 211 25.67 -1.10 1.23
C ARG A 211 24.41 -0.33 0.85
N VAL A 212 23.26 -0.92 1.12
CA VAL A 212 22.01 -0.16 1.11
C VAL A 212 21.99 0.69 2.38
N SER A 213 21.97 2.01 2.21
CA SER A 213 21.93 2.93 3.35
C SER A 213 20.56 2.85 4.02
N GLU A 214 19.51 2.92 3.20
CA GLU A 214 18.12 2.98 3.62
C GLU A 214 17.19 2.27 2.63
N ALA A 215 16.06 1.78 3.15
CA ALA A 215 14.98 1.22 2.37
C ALA A 215 13.65 1.71 2.95
N ILE A 216 12.80 2.30 2.11
CA ILE A 216 11.54 2.92 2.53
C ILE A 216 10.40 2.31 1.72
N HIS A 217 9.30 1.95 2.40
CA HIS A 217 8.06 1.54 1.76
C HIS A 217 6.91 2.45 2.17
N LYS A 218 6.15 2.97 1.21
CA LYS A 218 4.93 3.73 1.50
C LYS A 218 3.71 3.09 0.85
N ALA A 219 2.71 2.80 1.66
CA ALA A 219 1.46 2.21 1.21
C ALA A 219 0.28 3.11 1.52
N MET A 220 -0.62 3.29 0.54
CA MET A 220 -1.86 4.02 0.72
C MET A 220 -3.07 3.20 0.24
N VAL A 221 -4.11 3.12 1.07
CA VAL A 221 -5.38 2.47 0.76
C VAL A 221 -6.54 3.34 1.23
N LYS A 222 -7.48 3.62 0.32
CA LYS A 222 -8.68 4.41 0.60
C LYS A 222 -9.94 3.66 0.23
N VAL A 223 -10.66 3.14 1.21
CA VAL A 223 -11.89 2.37 1.02
C VAL A 223 -13.12 3.27 1.13
N HIS A 224 -14.00 3.17 0.15
CA HIS A 224 -15.27 3.90 0.09
C HIS A 224 -16.33 3.11 -0.71
N GLU A 225 -17.49 3.72 -0.94
CA GLU A 225 -18.69 3.03 -1.42
C GLU A 225 -18.52 2.41 -2.80
N SER A 226 -17.71 3.03 -3.67
CA SER A 226 -17.54 2.59 -5.06
C SER A 226 -16.35 1.64 -5.25
N GLY A 227 -15.45 1.52 -4.27
CA GLY A 227 -14.23 0.72 -4.39
C GLY A 227 -13.15 1.06 -3.38
N THR A 228 -11.93 0.71 -3.74
CA THR A 228 -10.72 1.33 -3.24
C THR A 228 -10.27 2.34 -4.28
N GLU A 229 -10.49 3.62 -3.99
CA GLU A 229 -10.40 4.82 -4.82
C GLU A 229 -11.13 4.78 -6.20
N ALA A 230 -12.12 5.63 -6.51
CA ALA A 230 -12.05 7.08 -6.74
C ALA A 230 -12.58 8.00 -5.62
N ALA A 231 -11.79 9.02 -5.26
CA ALA A 231 -12.31 10.28 -4.72
C ALA A 231 -12.37 11.31 -5.85
N ALA A 232 -13.48 11.34 -6.60
CA ALA A 232 -13.85 12.57 -7.28
C ALA A 232 -14.09 13.63 -6.19
N GLY A 233 -13.22 14.65 -6.13
CA GLY A 233 -13.70 15.98 -5.78
C GLY A 233 -14.78 16.38 -6.81
N PRO A 234 -15.66 17.33 -6.49
CA PRO A 234 -16.72 17.73 -7.41
C PRO A 234 -16.11 18.11 -8.76
N VAL A 235 -16.35 17.30 -9.78
CA VAL A 235 -16.20 17.75 -11.17
C VAL A 235 -17.43 18.61 -11.41
N THR A 236 -17.24 19.92 -11.26
CA THR A 236 -18.14 20.87 -11.90
C THR A 236 -17.96 20.65 -13.38
N ILE A 237 -18.97 20.04 -14.01
CA ILE A 237 -19.11 20.05 -15.47
C ILE A 237 -19.40 21.52 -15.79
N PHE A 238 -18.38 22.28 -16.20
CA PHE A 238 -18.64 23.51 -16.92
C PHE A 238 -19.16 23.08 -18.29
N GLY A 239 -20.38 23.50 -18.55
CA GLY A 239 -21.17 23.11 -19.70
C GLY A 239 -20.49 23.42 -21.02
N ASP A 240 -20.91 22.64 -22.01
CA ASP A 240 -20.72 22.89 -23.43
C ASP A 240 -21.01 24.35 -23.77
N ASP A 241 -20.02 25.00 -24.39
CA ASP A 241 -20.22 26.02 -25.41
C ASP A 241 -18.92 26.08 -26.23
N ALA A 242 -18.83 25.19 -27.22
CA ALA A 242 -17.91 25.36 -28.33
C ALA A 242 -18.64 26.14 -29.43
N PRO A 243 -18.15 27.30 -29.89
CA PRO A 243 -18.72 27.99 -31.04
C PRO A 243 -18.41 27.21 -32.33
N GLU A 244 -19.45 27.03 -33.14
CA GLU A 244 -19.42 26.41 -34.46
C GLU A 244 -18.56 27.24 -35.43
N PRO A 245 -17.64 26.65 -36.21
CA PRO A 245 -16.89 27.38 -37.22
C PRO A 245 -17.70 27.55 -38.51
N ALA A 246 -17.67 28.76 -39.07
CA ALA A 246 -18.07 29.06 -40.45
C ALA A 246 -17.02 28.61 -41.47
#